data_AF-A0A4Q3V515-F1
#
_entry.id   AF-A0A4Q3V515-F1
#
_cell.length_a   1.000
_cell.length_b   1.000
_cell.length_c   1.000
_cell.angle_alpha   90.00
_cell.angle_beta   90.00
_cell.angle_gamma   90.00
#
_symmetry.space_group_name_H-M   'P 1'
#
loop_
_entity.id
_entity.type
_entity.pdbx_description
1 polymer ?
#
loop_
_entity_poly.entity_id
_entity_poly.type
_entity_poly.pdbx_seq_one_letter_code
_entity_poly.pdbx_strand_id
1 'polypeptide(L)'
;CMYAYMFTHPGGKLLFMGNEFGSTSEWNYKSELQWDLLDFEPHSKLKDYMRDLNILLRSEPALYERQFKQDGFEWVDLNHRQESVVVYRRKGKDPDEELLVILNFTPVARLDWKVYAQGKSKWKEIFNSDAKKYYGTGDVYNPSVETKMVDKKGKWYEINVHLPPLGAVILK
;
A
#
# COMPACT_ATOMS: atom_id res chain seq x y z
N CYS A 1 -6.11 0.19 4.76
CA CYS A 1 -5.66 1.38 4.00
C CYS A 1 -4.68 2.32 4.74
N MET A 2 -5.06 2.95 5.86
CA MET A 2 -4.35 4.13 6.42
C MET A 2 -2.87 3.87 6.73
N TYR A 3 -2.54 2.77 7.42
CA TYR A 3 -1.14 2.45 7.71
C TYR A 3 -0.32 2.11 6.47
N ALA A 4 -0.91 1.49 5.43
CA ALA A 4 -0.19 1.26 4.18
C ALA A 4 0.15 2.60 3.51
N TYR A 5 -0.76 3.57 3.53
CA TYR A 5 -0.47 4.94 3.09
C TYR A 5 0.66 5.55 3.92
N MET A 6 0.56 5.53 5.25
CA MET A 6 1.60 6.06 6.13
C MET A 6 2.99 5.43 5.86
N PHE A 7 3.06 4.11 5.68
CA PHE A 7 4.30 3.37 5.47
C PHE A 7 4.90 3.58 4.07
N THR A 8 4.06 3.82 3.07
CA THR A 8 4.51 4.04 1.68
C THR A 8 4.64 5.51 1.30
N HIS A 9 4.08 6.45 2.06
CA HIS A 9 4.32 7.88 1.89
C HIS A 9 5.79 8.22 2.27
N PRO A 10 6.43 9.23 1.66
CA PRO A 10 7.76 9.68 2.08
C PRO A 10 7.84 10.09 3.56
N GLY A 11 8.99 9.83 4.20
CA GLY A 11 9.30 10.24 5.58
C GLY A 11 9.44 9.08 6.59
N GLY A 12 9.98 9.37 7.77
CA GLY A 12 10.12 8.40 8.86
C GLY A 12 8.77 7.91 9.40
N LYS A 13 8.76 6.74 10.04
CA LYS A 13 7.54 6.11 10.59
C LYS A 13 7.61 6.09 12.11
N LEU A 14 6.53 6.52 12.75
CA LEU A 14 6.34 6.45 14.20
C LEU A 14 4.90 6.07 14.48
N LEU A 15 4.72 5.00 15.26
CA LEU A 15 3.41 4.55 15.70
C LEU A 15 3.46 4.32 17.22
N PHE A 16 2.49 4.86 17.94
CA PHE A 16 2.41 4.68 19.39
C PHE A 16 1.86 3.29 19.74
N MET A 17 2.30 2.74 20.87
CA MET A 17 1.92 1.40 21.34
C MET A 17 0.40 1.23 21.47
N GLY A 18 -0.10 0.05 21.16
CA GLY A 18 -1.53 -0.27 21.14
C GLY A 18 -2.18 -0.10 19.76
N ASN A 19 -1.68 0.81 18.93
CA ASN A 19 -2.21 1.01 17.58
C ASN A 19 -1.94 -0.19 16.66
N GLU A 20 -0.84 -0.91 16.89
CA GLU A 20 -0.40 -2.01 16.04
C GLU A 20 -1.30 -3.24 16.10
N PHE A 21 -2.14 -3.35 17.12
CA PHE A 21 -3.18 -4.38 17.25
C PHE A 21 -4.57 -3.80 17.43
N GLY A 22 -4.74 -2.48 17.30
CA GLY A 22 -6.05 -1.82 17.37
C GLY A 22 -6.68 -1.82 18.76
N SER A 23 -5.94 -1.36 19.78
CA SER A 23 -6.51 -1.04 21.10
C SER A 23 -7.77 -0.19 20.94
N THR A 24 -8.85 -0.56 21.63
CA THR A 24 -10.18 0.03 21.44
C THR A 24 -10.48 1.16 22.41
N SER A 25 -9.82 1.15 23.57
CA SER A 25 -9.87 2.23 24.55
C SER A 25 -8.74 3.23 24.31
N GLU A 26 -8.97 4.48 24.72
CA GLU A 26 -7.89 5.48 24.78
C GLU A 26 -6.76 5.00 25.69
N TRP A 27 -5.54 5.41 25.36
CA TRP A 27 -4.38 5.09 26.18
C TRP A 27 -4.52 5.71 27.57
N ASN A 28 -4.31 4.88 28.59
CA ASN A 28 -4.33 5.29 29.99
C ASN A 28 -2.99 4.97 30.64
N TYR A 29 -2.26 5.99 31.07
CA TYR A 29 -0.96 5.84 31.72
C TYR A 29 -1.01 5.07 33.06
N LYS A 30 -2.20 4.89 33.65
CA LYS A 30 -2.41 4.16 34.92
C LYS A 30 -2.68 2.67 34.73
N SER A 31 -2.89 2.20 33.50
CA SER A 31 -3.16 0.79 33.21
C SER A 31 -2.21 0.27 32.14
N GLU A 32 -2.17 -1.05 32.00
CA GLU A 32 -1.56 -1.67 30.83
C GLU A 32 -2.45 -1.51 29.59
N LEU A 33 -1.89 -1.89 28.43
CA LEU A 33 -2.66 -2.01 27.21
C LEU A 33 -3.59 -3.22 27.28
N GLN A 34 -4.66 -3.20 26.47
CA GLN A 34 -5.65 -4.28 26.38
C GLN A 34 -5.09 -5.48 25.61
N TRP A 35 -4.14 -6.21 26.22
CA TRP A 35 -3.46 -7.34 25.59
C TRP A 35 -4.39 -8.52 25.29
N ASP A 36 -5.47 -8.65 26.06
CA ASP A 36 -6.55 -9.61 25.86
C ASP A 36 -7.21 -9.50 24.47
N LEU A 37 -7.14 -8.32 23.83
CA LEU A 37 -7.65 -8.14 22.48
C LEU A 37 -6.97 -9.07 21.46
N LEU A 38 -5.71 -9.47 21.70
CA LEU A 38 -4.96 -10.34 20.80
C LEU A 38 -5.52 -11.77 20.73
N ASP A 39 -6.39 -12.16 21.66
CA ASP A 39 -7.10 -13.45 21.60
C ASP A 39 -8.19 -13.46 20.52
N PHE A 40 -8.60 -12.29 20.02
CA PHE A 40 -9.56 -12.14 18.93
C PHE A 40 -8.86 -11.99 17.58
N GLU A 41 -9.36 -12.70 16.57
CA GLU A 41 -8.76 -12.75 15.24
C GLU A 41 -8.51 -11.36 14.61
N PRO A 42 -9.45 -10.39 14.61
CA PRO A 42 -9.22 -9.08 13.98
C PRO A 42 -7.95 -8.36 14.49
N HIS A 43 -7.72 -8.39 15.80
CA HIS A 43 -6.60 -7.71 16.45
C HIS A 43 -5.28 -8.44 16.18
N SER A 44 -5.28 -9.78 16.27
CA SER A 44 -4.10 -10.58 15.95
C SER A 44 -3.67 -10.42 14.48
N LYS A 45 -4.62 -10.34 13.54
CA LYS A 45 -4.38 -10.16 12.11
C LYS A 45 -3.94 -8.73 11.77
N LEU A 46 -4.44 -7.72 12.49
CA LEU A 46 -3.92 -6.36 12.39
C LEU A 46 -2.45 -6.29 12.84
N LYS A 47 -2.08 -7.01 13.91
CA LYS A 47 -0.69 -7.13 14.34
C LYS A 47 0.18 -7.82 13.28
N ASP A 48 -0.32 -8.87 12.63
CA ASP A 48 0.36 -9.51 11.49
C ASP A 48 0.50 -8.56 10.30
N TYR A 49 -0.53 -7.76 10.00
CA TYR A 49 -0.48 -6.72 8.98
C TYR A 49 0.61 -5.68 9.28
N MET A 50 0.73 -5.24 10.52
CA MET A 50 1.78 -4.31 10.94
C MET A 50 3.18 -4.93 10.89
N ARG A 51 3.33 -6.23 11.23
CA ARG A 51 4.58 -6.96 11.04
C ARG A 51 4.98 -6.96 9.57
N ASP A 52 4.06 -7.33 8.69
CA ASP A 52 4.35 -7.48 7.26
C ASP A 52 4.62 -6.12 6.58
N LEU A 53 3.97 -5.03 7.04
CA LEU A 53 4.33 -3.66 6.63
C LEU A 53 5.76 -3.26 7.03
N ASN A 54 6.19 -3.65 8.23
CA ASN A 54 7.57 -3.40 8.66
C ASN A 54 8.58 -4.24 7.86
N ILE A 55 8.23 -5.47 7.49
CA ILE A 55 9.03 -6.30 6.59
C ILE A 55 9.14 -5.62 5.23
N LEU A 56 8.02 -5.18 4.65
CA LEU A 56 7.98 -4.46 3.37
C LEU A 56 8.85 -3.20 3.40
N LEU A 57 8.73 -2.38 4.45
CA LEU A 57 9.56 -1.18 4.62
C LEU A 57 11.07 -1.49 4.62
N ARG A 58 11.46 -2.66 5.15
CA ARG A 58 12.87 -3.07 5.23
C ARG A 58 13.35 -3.82 3.98
N SER A 59 12.44 -4.47 3.25
CA SER A 59 12.77 -5.26 2.07
C SER A 59 12.80 -4.45 0.79
N GLU A 60 12.06 -3.33 0.72
CA GLU A 60 11.94 -2.53 -0.49
C GLU A 60 12.73 -1.20 -0.38
N PRO A 61 13.91 -1.08 -1.03
CA PRO A 61 14.76 0.11 -1.00
C PRO A 61 14.06 1.41 -1.39
N ALA A 62 13.11 1.35 -2.33
CA ALA A 62 12.29 2.49 -2.74
C ALA A 62 11.55 3.18 -1.59
N LEU A 63 11.26 2.46 -0.50
CA LEU A 63 10.53 3.01 0.64
C LEU A 63 11.41 3.86 1.57
N TYR A 64 12.74 3.71 1.56
CA TYR A 64 13.62 4.40 2.50
C TYR A 64 14.86 5.08 1.89
N GLU A 65 15.44 4.59 0.78
CA GLU A 65 16.73 5.10 0.28
C GLU A 65 16.69 6.56 -0.17
N ARG A 66 15.57 6.98 -0.75
CA ARG A 66 15.36 8.33 -1.31
C ARG A 66 14.21 9.08 -0.64
N GLN A 67 13.84 8.71 0.58
CA GLN A 67 12.66 9.27 1.27
C GLN A 67 12.69 10.80 1.49
N PHE A 68 13.87 11.43 1.45
CA PHE A 68 14.07 12.88 1.59
C PHE A 68 14.57 13.54 0.30
N LYS A 69 14.48 12.84 -0.84
CA LYS A 69 14.83 13.36 -2.15
C LYS A 69 13.56 13.50 -2.99
N GLN A 70 13.45 14.62 -3.70
CA GLN A 70 12.28 14.91 -4.53
C GLN A 70 12.05 13.84 -5.59
N ASP A 71 13.11 13.25 -6.14
CA ASP A 71 13.06 12.19 -7.15
C ASP A 71 12.76 10.79 -6.58
N GLY A 72 12.66 10.64 -5.25
CA GLY A 72 12.26 9.41 -4.58
C GLY A 72 10.75 9.15 -4.58
N PHE A 73 9.96 10.14 -5.02
CA PHE A 73 8.51 10.12 -5.05
C PHE A 73 7.97 10.81 -6.31
N GLU A 74 6.90 10.27 -6.88
CA GLU A 74 6.22 10.87 -8.03
C GLU A 74 4.72 10.57 -7.95
N TRP A 75 3.89 11.61 -8.02
CA TRP A 75 2.45 11.42 -8.24
C TRP A 75 2.22 10.87 -9.64
N VAL A 76 1.44 9.79 -9.75
CA VAL A 76 1.11 9.18 -11.04
C VAL A 76 -0.29 9.60 -11.47
N ASP A 77 -1.25 9.50 -10.56
CA ASP A 77 -2.63 9.92 -10.84
C ASP A 77 -3.30 10.47 -9.58
N LEU A 78 -3.89 11.66 -9.73
CA LEU A 78 -4.61 12.42 -8.72
C LEU A 78 -5.98 12.90 -9.21
N ASN A 79 -6.39 12.54 -10.43
CA ASN A 79 -7.62 13.08 -11.03
C ASN A 79 -8.88 12.39 -10.50
N HIS A 80 -8.73 11.29 -9.76
CA HIS A 80 -9.80 10.43 -9.26
C HIS A 80 -10.32 10.84 -7.87
N ARG A 81 -10.58 12.14 -7.71
CA ARG A 81 -11.05 12.71 -6.45
C ARG A 81 -12.42 12.15 -6.02
N GLN A 82 -13.33 11.93 -6.96
CA GLN A 82 -14.68 11.41 -6.66
C GLN A 82 -14.61 9.97 -6.18
N GLU A 83 -13.68 9.20 -6.73
CA GLU A 83 -13.44 7.80 -6.38
C GLU A 83 -12.58 7.64 -5.14
N SER A 84 -11.95 8.73 -4.68
CA SER A 84 -10.93 8.75 -3.63
C SER A 84 -9.83 7.71 -3.89
N VAL A 85 -9.38 7.65 -5.15
CA VAL A 85 -8.26 6.81 -5.57
C VAL A 85 -7.03 7.69 -5.77
N VAL A 86 -5.91 7.25 -5.23
CA VAL A 86 -4.64 7.96 -5.29
C VAL A 86 -3.55 7.00 -5.75
N VAL A 87 -2.73 7.45 -6.71
CA VAL A 87 -1.64 6.65 -7.26
C VAL A 87 -0.33 7.41 -7.24
N TYR A 88 0.72 6.79 -6.73
CA TYR A 88 2.08 7.35 -6.75
C TYR A 88 3.16 6.28 -6.81
N ARG A 89 4.36 6.73 -7.11
CA ARG A 89 5.57 5.93 -7.17
C ARG A 89 6.48 6.20 -5.99
N ARG A 90 7.19 5.15 -5.60
CA ARG A 90 8.36 5.22 -4.73
C ARG A 90 9.55 4.68 -5.50
N LYS A 91 10.67 5.42 -5.48
CA LYS A 91 11.85 5.12 -6.28
C LYS A 91 13.08 4.92 -5.39
N GLY A 92 13.77 3.80 -5.60
CA GLY A 92 15.07 3.50 -4.97
C GLY A 92 16.23 4.12 -5.74
N LYS A 93 17.46 3.77 -5.37
CA LYS A 93 18.63 4.08 -6.21
C LYS A 93 18.64 3.27 -7.50
N ASP A 94 18.19 2.02 -7.41
CA ASP A 94 18.01 1.14 -8.55
C ASP A 94 16.62 1.40 -9.19
N PRO A 95 16.54 1.70 -10.50
CA PRO A 95 15.27 1.82 -11.21
C PRO A 95 14.36 0.59 -11.15
N ASP A 96 14.92 -0.61 -11.02
CA ASP A 96 14.13 -1.85 -10.98
C ASP A 96 13.39 -2.02 -9.64
N GLU A 97 13.86 -1.35 -8.59
CA GLU A 97 13.25 -1.31 -7.26
C GLU A 97 12.07 -0.33 -7.16
N GLU A 98 11.66 0.30 -8.27
CA GLU A 98 10.47 1.16 -8.31
C GLU A 98 9.22 0.40 -7.85
N LEU A 99 8.47 1.03 -6.94
CA LEU A 99 7.15 0.60 -6.51
C LEU A 99 6.06 1.53 -7.04
N LEU A 100 4.93 0.96 -7.44
CA LEU A 100 3.70 1.67 -7.74
C LEU A 100 2.69 1.39 -6.63
N VAL A 101 2.21 2.44 -5.98
CA VAL A 101 1.28 2.36 -4.85
C VAL A 101 -0.07 2.89 -5.29
N ILE A 102 -1.11 2.06 -5.16
CA ILE A 102 -2.49 2.41 -5.48
C ILE A 102 -3.33 2.29 -4.22
N LEU A 103 -4.04 3.35 -3.86
CA LEU A 103 -4.88 3.43 -2.67
C LEU A 103 -6.31 3.70 -3.07
N ASN A 104 -7.25 2.90 -2.56
CA ASN A 104 -8.69 3.11 -2.68
C ASN A 104 -9.27 3.42 -1.30
N PHE A 105 -9.65 4.67 -1.07
CA PHE A 105 -10.17 5.12 0.22
C PHE A 105 -11.69 5.00 0.36
N THR A 106 -12.36 4.29 -0.56
CA THR A 106 -13.80 4.01 -0.49
C THR A 106 -14.08 2.53 -0.29
N PRO A 107 -15.23 2.15 0.30
CA PRO A 107 -15.61 0.74 0.46
C PRO A 107 -16.08 0.08 -0.85
N VAL A 108 -15.98 0.78 -1.98
CA VAL A 108 -16.37 0.25 -3.29
C VAL A 108 -15.14 -0.38 -3.95
N ALA A 109 -15.17 -1.69 -4.19
CA ALA A 109 -14.17 -2.38 -4.98
C ALA A 109 -14.18 -1.89 -6.43
N ARG A 110 -13.00 -1.82 -7.07
CA ARG A 110 -12.86 -1.34 -8.46
C ARG A 110 -12.07 -2.37 -9.25
N LEU A 111 -12.75 -3.08 -10.15
CA LEU A 111 -12.11 -4.05 -11.04
C LEU A 111 -11.66 -3.37 -12.33
N ASP A 112 -10.61 -3.90 -12.96
CA ASP A 112 -10.09 -3.41 -14.23
C ASP A 112 -9.70 -1.93 -14.21
N TRP A 113 -9.17 -1.47 -13.07
CA TRP A 113 -8.74 -0.09 -12.91
C TRP A 113 -7.48 0.16 -13.71
N LYS A 114 -7.51 1.22 -14.53
CA LYS A 114 -6.41 1.56 -15.43
C LYS A 114 -5.52 2.61 -14.80
N VAL A 115 -4.24 2.28 -14.66
CA VAL A 115 -3.20 3.23 -14.29
C VAL A 115 -2.28 3.44 -15.47
N TYR A 116 -1.98 4.70 -15.80
CA TYR A 116 -1.04 5.03 -16.87
C TYR A 116 0.28 5.49 -16.26
N ALA A 117 1.38 4.80 -16.62
CA ALA A 117 2.71 5.13 -16.10
C ALA A 117 3.81 4.94 -17.15
N GLN A 118 4.91 5.68 -17.01
CA GLN A 118 6.04 5.64 -17.94
C GLN A 118 7.14 4.66 -17.49
N GLY A 119 7.79 3.99 -18.43
CA GLY A 119 9.10 3.35 -18.23
C GLY A 119 9.04 1.85 -17.95
N LYS A 120 8.36 1.41 -16.89
CA LYS A 120 8.36 0.01 -16.42
C LYS A 120 7.16 -0.76 -16.95
N SER A 121 7.43 -1.91 -17.57
CA SER A 121 6.44 -2.71 -18.31
C SER A 121 6.03 -4.01 -17.63
N LYS A 122 6.58 -4.34 -16.46
CA LYS A 122 6.23 -5.56 -15.72
C LYS A 122 6.03 -5.20 -14.27
N TRP A 123 4.96 -5.74 -13.71
CA TRP A 123 4.54 -5.48 -12.35
C TRP A 123 4.00 -6.76 -11.72
N LYS A 124 4.16 -6.87 -10.42
CA LYS A 124 3.63 -7.94 -9.57
C LYS A 124 3.11 -7.32 -8.30
N GLU A 125 1.94 -7.76 -7.87
CA GLU A 125 1.43 -7.42 -6.53
C GLU A 125 2.32 -8.07 -5.47
N ILE A 126 2.98 -7.23 -4.66
CA ILE A 126 3.82 -7.66 -3.54
C ILE A 126 3.14 -7.44 -2.20
N PHE A 127 2.13 -6.57 -2.14
CA PHE A 127 1.37 -6.30 -0.94
C PHE A 127 -0.05 -5.87 -1.28
N ASN A 128 -1.01 -6.40 -0.52
CA ASN A 128 -2.42 -6.06 -0.59
C ASN A 128 -3.01 -6.02 0.82
N SER A 129 -3.50 -4.85 1.23
CA SER A 129 -4.00 -4.66 2.59
C SER A 129 -5.32 -5.39 2.87
N ASP A 130 -6.04 -5.81 1.84
CA ASP A 130 -7.32 -6.52 1.96
C ASP A 130 -7.15 -8.06 1.92
N ALA A 131 -5.92 -8.57 1.95
CA ALA A 131 -5.69 -10.01 2.00
C ALA A 131 -6.33 -10.66 3.25
N LYS A 132 -6.85 -11.90 3.13
CA LYS A 132 -7.47 -12.64 4.25
C LYS A 132 -6.55 -12.79 5.46
N LYS A 133 -5.22 -12.89 5.24
CA LYS A 133 -4.22 -12.95 6.31
C LYS A 133 -4.16 -11.69 7.19
N TYR A 134 -4.80 -10.60 6.78
CA TYR A 134 -4.93 -9.34 7.50
C TYR A 134 -6.37 -9.05 7.93
N TYR A 135 -7.24 -10.06 7.90
CA TYR A 135 -8.68 -9.89 8.17
C TYR A 135 -9.42 -9.01 7.16
N GLY A 136 -8.88 -8.89 5.94
CA GLY A 136 -9.60 -8.31 4.80
C GLY A 136 -10.50 -9.33 4.10
N THR A 137 -11.25 -8.87 3.09
CA THR A 137 -12.17 -9.75 2.33
C THR A 137 -11.39 -10.82 1.55
N GLY A 138 -10.25 -10.42 0.97
CA GLY A 138 -9.40 -11.25 0.14
C GLY A 138 -10.03 -11.69 -1.17
N ASP A 139 -11.09 -11.02 -1.60
CA ASP A 139 -11.82 -11.34 -2.83
C ASP A 139 -11.26 -10.60 -4.05
N VAL A 140 -10.49 -9.52 -3.82
CA VAL A 140 -9.91 -8.68 -4.87
C VAL A 140 -8.38 -8.66 -4.76
N TYR A 141 -7.71 -9.23 -5.75
CA TYR A 141 -6.25 -9.37 -5.82
C TYR A 141 -5.77 -9.43 -7.27
N ASN A 142 -4.47 -9.26 -7.48
CA ASN A 142 -3.85 -9.24 -8.81
C ASN A 142 -2.85 -10.39 -8.98
N PRO A 143 -3.29 -11.59 -9.39
CA PRO A 143 -2.39 -12.74 -9.59
C PRO A 143 -1.39 -12.50 -10.73
N SER A 144 -1.82 -11.72 -11.72
CA SER A 144 -1.00 -11.17 -12.80
C SER A 144 -1.42 -9.74 -13.04
N VAL A 145 -0.45 -8.84 -13.21
CA VAL A 145 -0.71 -7.45 -13.57
C VAL A 145 -0.50 -7.32 -15.07
N GLU A 146 -1.58 -7.12 -15.82
CA GLU A 146 -1.49 -6.92 -17.26
C GLU A 146 -1.04 -5.50 -17.59
N THR A 147 -0.12 -5.41 -18.55
CA THR A 147 0.49 -4.17 -18.98
C THR A 147 0.46 -4.07 -20.50
N LYS A 148 -0.07 -2.96 -21.02
CA LYS A 148 -0.14 -2.70 -22.45
C LYS A 148 0.61 -1.42 -22.78
N MET A 149 1.54 -1.47 -23.73
CA MET A 149 2.20 -0.26 -24.23
C MET A 149 1.19 0.58 -25.03
N VAL A 150 0.98 1.83 -24.62
CA VAL A 150 0.04 2.76 -25.27
C VAL A 150 0.74 3.87 -26.06
N ASP A 151 1.98 4.21 -25.68
CA ASP A 151 2.86 5.07 -26.49
C ASP A 151 4.30 4.55 -26.44
N LYS A 152 4.82 4.16 -27.61
CA LYS A 152 6.17 3.63 -27.77
C LYS A 152 7.24 4.72 -27.60
N LYS A 153 6.96 5.96 -28.00
CA LYS A 153 7.95 7.05 -27.97
C LYS A 153 8.18 7.54 -26.55
N GLY A 154 7.11 7.78 -25.79
CA GLY A 154 7.15 8.15 -24.38
C GLY A 154 7.29 6.97 -23.42
N LYS A 155 7.29 5.73 -23.93
CA LYS A 155 7.31 4.49 -23.13
C LYS A 155 6.17 4.47 -22.09
N TRP A 156 4.97 4.86 -22.49
CA TRP A 156 3.79 4.79 -21.63
C TRP A 156 3.13 3.43 -21.68
N TYR A 157 2.71 2.96 -20.51
CA TYR A 157 1.99 1.71 -20.33
C TYR A 157 0.66 1.96 -19.61
N GLU A 158 -0.39 1.31 -20.08
CA GLU A 158 -1.63 1.07 -19.33
C GLU A 158 -1.40 -0.17 -18.47
N ILE A 159 -1.61 -0.05 -17.16
CA ILE A 159 -1.46 -1.11 -16.16
C ILE A 159 -2.87 -1.39 -15.64
N ASN A 160 -3.36 -2.61 -15.84
CA ASN A 160 -4.65 -3.05 -15.31
C ASN A 160 -4.46 -3.61 -13.89
N VAL A 161 -5.21 -3.06 -12.94
CA VAL A 161 -5.17 -3.44 -11.53
C VAL A 161 -6.59 -3.56 -10.97
N HIS A 162 -6.86 -4.59 -10.18
CA HIS A 162 -8.06 -4.70 -9.35
C HIS A 162 -7.78 -4.08 -7.97
N LEU A 163 -8.62 -3.12 -7.57
CA LEU A 163 -8.50 -2.39 -6.32
C LEU A 163 -9.52 -2.89 -5.30
N PRO A 164 -9.06 -3.46 -4.17
CA PRO A 164 -9.94 -3.86 -3.08
C PRO A 164 -10.63 -2.64 -2.43
N PRO A 165 -11.75 -2.86 -1.73
CA PRO A 165 -12.42 -1.81 -0.96
C PRO A 165 -11.55 -1.39 0.24
N LEU A 166 -11.48 -0.09 0.53
CA LEU A 166 -10.67 0.47 1.64
C LEU A 166 -9.23 -0.10 1.68
N GLY A 167 -8.66 -0.31 0.50
CA GLY A 167 -7.49 -1.14 0.28
C GLY A 167 -6.29 -0.39 -0.30
N ALA A 168 -5.11 -0.95 -0.04
CA ALA A 168 -3.85 -0.53 -0.64
C ALA A 168 -3.25 -1.70 -1.42
N VAL A 169 -2.90 -1.47 -2.68
CA VAL A 169 -2.18 -2.40 -3.55
C VAL A 169 -0.81 -1.80 -3.86
N ILE A 170 0.24 -2.58 -3.66
CA ILE A 170 1.61 -2.18 -3.94
C ILE A 170 2.18 -3.15 -4.97
N LEU A 171 2.60 -2.59 -6.10
CA LEU A 171 3.19 -3.32 -7.20
C LEU A 171 4.70 -3.05 -7.27
N LYS A 172 5.45 -4.09 -7.63
CA LYS A 172 6.87 -4.03 -7.98
C LYS A 172 7.11 -4.68 -9.32
#